data_AF-A0A820P111-F1
#
_entry.id   AF-A0A820P111-F1
#
_cell.length_a   1.000
_cell.length_b   1.000
_cell.length_c   1.000
_cell.angle_alpha   90.00
_cell.angle_beta   90.00
_cell.angle_gamma   90.00
#
_symmetry.space_group_name_H-M   'P 1'
#
loop_
_entity.id
_entity.type
_entity.pdbx_description
1 polymer ?
#
loop_
_entity_poly.entity_id
_entity_poly.type
_entity_poly.pdbx_seq_one_letter_code
_entity_poly.pdbx_strand_id
1 'polypeptide(L)'
;LSLNSQLNPLSDEINALGERLKSINLENAIGDSHEKLKKWRLDCHKTIDYFFERKCQELDRCIAKKMEKQREEISRMRIKMSELIQEQETTHKDIDSLKSTLRDLEREMSKIEQTSFQIEIKSLVIDDSLIHIEDSDINRFDL
;
A
#
# COMPACT_ATOMS: atom_id res chain seq x y z
N LEU A 1 26.65 -31.60 -61.86
CA LEU A 1 27.14 -31.08 -60.57
C LEU A 1 26.63 -32.01 -59.48
N SER A 2 27.53 -32.67 -58.77
CA SER A 2 27.19 -33.71 -57.78
C SER A 2 26.67 -33.06 -56.51
N LEU A 3 25.57 -33.55 -55.91
CA LEU A 3 25.04 -33.06 -54.64
C LEU A 3 26.10 -33.01 -53.53
N ASN A 4 27.14 -33.86 -53.59
CA ASN A 4 28.23 -33.85 -52.62
C ASN A 4 29.06 -32.56 -52.63
N SER A 5 29.13 -31.83 -53.76
CA SER A 5 29.87 -30.56 -53.79
C SER A 5 29.13 -29.41 -53.11
N GLN A 6 27.85 -29.59 -52.76
CA GLN A 6 27.05 -28.61 -52.00
C GLN A 6 27.11 -28.83 -50.49
N LEU A 7 27.57 -30.00 -50.04
CA LEU A 7 27.67 -30.33 -48.61
C LEU A 7 28.77 -29.55 -47.88
N ASN A 8 29.90 -29.29 -48.56
CA ASN A 8 31.01 -28.57 -47.94
C ASN A 8 30.67 -27.09 -47.62
N PRO A 9 30.09 -26.30 -48.55
CA PRO A 9 29.63 -24.94 -48.23
C PRO A 9 28.58 -24.90 -47.11
N LEU A 10 27.65 -25.87 -47.08
CA LEU A 10 26.66 -25.97 -46.02
C LEU A 10 27.29 -26.29 -44.65
N SER A 11 28.29 -27.17 -44.63
CA SER A 11 29.05 -27.45 -43.40
C SER A 11 29.77 -26.21 -42.90
N ASP A 12 30.34 -25.40 -43.80
CA ASP A 12 31.03 -24.16 -43.44
C ASP A 12 30.04 -23.11 -42.90
N GLU A 13 28.85 -22.98 -43.50
CA GLU A 13 27.78 -22.11 -43.00
C GLU A 13 27.27 -22.55 -41.62
N ILE A 14 27.05 -23.86 -41.40
CA ILE A 14 26.63 -24.40 -40.09
C ILE A 14 27.68 -24.11 -39.04
N ASN A 15 28.97 -24.30 -39.35
CA ASN A 15 30.06 -24.00 -38.43
C ASN A 15 30.14 -22.50 -38.11
N ALA A 16 29.97 -21.63 -39.11
CA ALA A 16 29.94 -20.18 -38.91
C ALA A 16 28.75 -19.74 -38.04
N LEU A 17 27.56 -20.34 -38.23
CA LEU A 17 26.40 -20.11 -37.37
C LEU A 17 26.64 -20.61 -35.94
N GLY A 18 27.32 -21.75 -35.78
CA GLY A 18 27.71 -22.29 -34.48
C GLY A 18 28.66 -21.37 -33.72
N GLU A 19 29.68 -20.83 -34.38
CA GLU A 19 30.58 -19.84 -33.77
C GLU A 19 29.88 -18.52 -33.45
N ARG A 20 28.97 -18.07 -34.33
CA ARG A 20 28.14 -16.90 -34.05
C ARG A 20 27.23 -17.11 -32.84
N LEU A 21 26.59 -18.27 -32.71
CA LEU A 21 25.74 -18.61 -31.57
C LEU A 21 26.54 -18.56 -30.25
N LYS A 22 27.77 -19.08 -30.23
CA LYS A 22 28.68 -18.99 -29.07
C LYS A 22 29.04 -17.55 -28.70
N SER A 23 29.06 -16.65 -29.68
CA SER A 23 29.37 -15.22 -29.46
C SER A 23 28.17 -14.39 -28.99
N ILE A 24 26.96 -14.94 -29.00
CA ILE A 24 25.77 -14.23 -28.49
C ILE A 24 25.89 -14.08 -26.98
N ASN A 25 26.02 -12.82 -26.53
CA ASN A 25 26.00 -12.50 -25.11
C ASN A 25 24.55 -12.47 -24.59
N LEU A 26 24.10 -13.61 -24.06
CA LEU A 26 22.78 -13.76 -23.46
C LEU A 26 22.53 -12.84 -22.27
N GLU A 27 23.57 -12.51 -21.50
CA GLU A 27 23.46 -11.63 -20.33
C GLU A 27 23.07 -10.20 -20.74
N ASN A 28 23.65 -9.71 -21.85
CA ASN A 28 23.22 -8.45 -22.45
C ASN A 28 21.81 -8.53 -23.03
N ALA A 29 21.42 -9.68 -23.59
CA ALA A 29 20.10 -9.87 -24.20
C ALA A 29 18.96 -9.87 -23.16
N ILE A 30 19.21 -10.36 -21.94
CA ILE A 30 18.20 -10.40 -20.86
C ILE A 30 18.32 -9.23 -19.87
N GLY A 31 19.43 -8.48 -19.92
CA GLY A 31 19.72 -7.39 -18.98
C GLY A 31 18.62 -6.34 -18.90
N ASP A 32 18.12 -5.86 -20.04
CA ASP A 32 17.04 -4.87 -20.09
C ASP A 32 15.73 -5.39 -19.48
N SER A 33 15.43 -6.68 -19.68
CA SER A 33 14.26 -7.33 -19.10
C SER A 33 14.39 -7.45 -17.57
N HIS A 34 15.58 -7.79 -17.07
CA HIS A 34 15.86 -7.81 -15.63
C HIS A 34 15.70 -6.42 -15.00
N GLU A 35 16.19 -5.36 -15.65
CA GLU A 35 16.03 -3.99 -15.13
C GLU A 35 14.56 -3.56 -15.09
N LYS A 36 13.74 -3.94 -16.09
CA LYS A 36 12.28 -3.71 -16.05
C LYS A 36 11.63 -4.41 -14.86
N LEU A 37 11.98 -5.67 -14.60
CA LEU A 37 11.45 -6.42 -13.46
C LEU A 37 11.90 -5.82 -12.12
N LYS A 38 13.16 -5.39 -12.00
CA LYS A 38 13.67 -4.69 -10.81
C LYS A 38 12.92 -3.39 -10.58
N LYS A 39 12.69 -2.61 -11.63
CA LYS A 39 11.93 -1.36 -11.55
C LYS A 39 10.49 -1.62 -11.09
N TRP A 40 9.81 -2.59 -11.70
CA TRP A 40 8.45 -2.99 -11.30
C TRP A 40 8.40 -3.36 -9.82
N ARG A 41 9.33 -4.19 -9.35
CA ARG A 41 9.44 -4.56 -7.93
C ARG A 41 9.60 -3.33 -7.03
N LEU A 42 10.51 -2.41 -7.38
CA LEU A 42 10.74 -1.19 -6.59
C LEU A 42 9.48 -0.32 -6.53
N ASP A 43 8.78 -0.16 -7.64
CA ASP A 43 7.57 0.65 -7.71
C ASP A 43 6.40 0.01 -6.94
N CYS A 44 6.29 -1.32 -6.94
CA CYS A 44 5.34 -2.04 -6.09
C CYS A 44 5.60 -1.80 -4.60
N HIS A 45 6.86 -1.91 -4.15
CA HIS A 45 7.20 -1.64 -2.75
C HIS A 45 6.83 -0.21 -2.33
N LYS A 46 7.19 0.79 -3.13
CA LYS A 46 6.81 2.19 -2.87
C LYS A 46 5.29 2.36 -2.76
N THR A 47 4.54 1.67 -3.61
CA THR A 47 3.06 1.73 -3.59
C THR A 47 2.50 1.13 -2.31
N ILE A 48 3.06 0.01 -1.86
CA ILE A 48 2.68 -0.65 -0.61
C ILE A 48 2.99 0.27 0.58
N ASP A 49 4.19 0.83 0.62
CA ASP A 49 4.63 1.72 1.70
C ASP A 49 3.75 2.97 1.78
N TYR A 50 3.47 3.60 0.63
CA TYR A 50 2.56 4.74 0.57
C TYR A 50 1.15 4.40 1.07
N PHE A 51 0.63 3.24 0.69
CA PHE A 51 -0.68 2.79 1.15
C PHE A 51 -0.69 2.56 2.67
N PHE A 52 0.35 1.93 3.21
CA PHE A 52 0.53 1.70 4.63
C PHE A 52 0.57 3.02 5.41
N GLU A 53 1.43 3.96 5.01
CA GLU A 53 1.56 5.27 5.66
C GLU A 53 0.23 6.02 5.69
N ARG A 54 -0.51 6.00 4.57
CA ARG A 54 -1.83 6.62 4.49
C ARG A 54 -2.82 5.98 5.48
N LYS A 55 -2.80 4.65 5.64
CA LYS A 55 -3.66 3.97 6.62
C LYS A 55 -3.28 4.28 8.08
N CYS A 56 -2.00 4.45 8.38
CA CYS A 56 -1.56 4.94 9.68
C CYS A 56 -2.10 6.36 9.95
N GLN A 57 -1.99 7.27 8.98
CA GLN A 57 -2.53 8.62 9.11
C GLN A 57 -4.06 8.65 9.28
N GLU A 58 -4.78 7.78 8.57
CA GLU A 58 -6.23 7.63 8.76
C GLU A 58 -6.58 7.20 10.18
N LEU A 59 -5.81 6.27 10.75
CA LEU A 59 -5.96 5.79 12.13
C LEU A 59 -5.70 6.91 13.13
N ASP A 60 -4.58 7.62 12.99
CA ASP A 60 -4.21 8.76 13.86
C ASP A 60 -5.29 9.83 13.84
N ARG A 61 -5.81 10.16 12.66
CA ARG A 61 -6.90 11.14 12.50
C ARG A 61 -8.18 10.69 13.20
N CYS A 62 -8.49 9.40 13.18
CA CYS A 62 -9.66 8.84 13.86
C CYS A 62 -9.54 9.04 15.38
N ILE A 63 -8.37 8.75 15.96
CA ILE A 63 -8.09 8.97 17.40
C ILE A 63 -8.18 10.45 17.74
N ALA A 64 -7.50 11.30 16.96
CA ALA A 64 -7.48 12.74 17.18
C ALA A 64 -8.89 13.34 17.19
N LYS A 65 -9.77 12.91 16.27
CA LYS A 65 -11.16 13.37 16.21
C LYS A 65 -11.97 12.95 17.45
N LYS A 66 -11.76 11.73 17.95
CA LYS A 66 -12.41 11.28 19.20
C LYS A 66 -11.94 12.11 20.39
N MET A 67 -10.64 12.37 20.49
CA MET A 67 -10.06 13.20 21.56
C MET A 67 -10.57 14.63 21.52
N GLU A 68 -10.63 15.25 20.35
CA GLU A 68 -11.09 16.64 20.22
C GLU A 68 -12.56 16.78 20.62
N LYS A 69 -13.42 15.80 20.26
CA LYS A 69 -14.81 15.79 20.72
C LYS A 69 -14.91 15.82 22.25
N GLN A 70 -14.10 15.03 22.96
CA GLN A 70 -14.10 15.03 24.43
C GLN A 70 -13.57 16.34 25.00
N ARG A 71 -12.56 16.95 24.35
CA ARG A 71 -12.06 18.27 24.74
C ARG A 71 -13.12 19.36 24.61
N GLU A 72 -13.92 19.33 23.55
CA GLU A 72 -15.04 20.25 23.36
C GLU A 72 -16.12 20.07 24.45
N GLU A 73 -16.45 18.83 24.82
CA GLU A 73 -17.41 18.57 25.92
C GLU A 73 -16.89 19.13 27.26
N ILE A 74 -15.60 18.93 27.57
CA ILE A 74 -14.98 19.53 28.77
C ILE A 74 -15.09 21.05 28.73
N SER A 75 -14.82 21.67 27.58
CA SER A 75 -14.93 23.11 27.41
C SER A 75 -16.36 23.61 27.64
N ARG A 76 -17.35 22.94 27.05
CA ARG A 76 -18.78 23.23 27.27
C ARG A 76 -19.17 23.13 28.74
N MET A 77 -18.73 22.08 29.44
CA MET A 77 -19.00 21.91 30.87
C MET A 77 -18.39 23.04 31.70
N ARG A 78 -17.16 23.48 31.39
CA ARG A 78 -16.51 24.59 32.08
C ARG A 78 -17.27 25.90 31.91
N ILE A 79 -17.71 26.21 30.68
CA ILE A 79 -18.52 27.41 30.40
C ILE A 79 -19.81 27.38 31.22
N LYS A 80 -20.57 26.29 31.16
CA LYS A 80 -21.81 26.12 31.93
C LYS A 80 -21.58 26.26 33.43
N MET A 81 -20.48 25.72 33.94
CA MET A 81 -20.14 25.83 35.36
C MET A 81 -19.81 27.27 35.77
N SER A 82 -19.10 28.01 34.91
CA SER A 82 -18.84 29.44 35.12
C SER A 82 -20.10 30.29 35.12
N GLU A 83 -21.04 30.03 34.20
CA GLU A 83 -22.35 30.70 34.14
C GLU A 83 -23.14 30.50 35.44
N LEU A 84 -23.27 29.25 35.90
CA LEU A 84 -23.99 28.93 37.14
C LEU A 84 -23.36 29.57 38.39
N ILE A 85 -22.03 29.68 38.44
CA ILE A 85 -21.32 30.37 39.53
C ILE A 85 -21.59 31.88 39.48
N GLN A 86 -21.60 32.47 38.29
CA GLN A 86 -21.81 33.90 38.10
C GLN A 86 -23.25 34.33 38.42
N GLU A 87 -24.23 33.53 38.01
CA GLU A 87 -25.66 33.80 38.22
C GLU A 87 -26.10 33.57 39.67
N GLN A 88 -25.35 32.77 40.45
CA GLN A 88 -25.67 32.38 41.83
C GLN A 88 -27.04 31.69 42.03
N GLU A 89 -27.74 31.34 40.96
CA GLU A 89 -29.04 30.64 40.96
C GLU A 89 -28.89 29.18 40.52
N THR A 90 -28.01 28.41 41.17
CA THR A 90 -27.83 26.99 40.83
C THR A 90 -29.00 26.14 41.34
N THR A 91 -29.67 25.42 40.44
CA THR A 91 -30.71 24.45 40.83
C THR A 91 -30.15 23.04 41.02
N HIS A 92 -30.85 22.19 41.75
CA HIS A 92 -30.52 20.76 41.83
C HIS A 92 -30.46 20.09 40.46
N LYS A 93 -31.33 20.51 39.52
CA LYS A 93 -31.37 20.00 38.15
C LYS A 93 -30.09 20.34 37.38
N ASP A 94 -29.51 21.51 37.61
CA ASP A 94 -28.26 21.91 36.96
C ASP A 94 -27.08 21.07 37.44
N ILE A 95 -27.01 20.81 38.75
CA ILE A 95 -26.01 19.93 39.36
C ILE A 95 -26.17 18.50 38.83
N ASP A 96 -27.39 17.97 38.78
CA ASP A 96 -27.65 16.62 38.29
C ASP A 96 -27.30 16.47 36.80
N SER A 97 -27.60 17.49 35.99
CA SER A 97 -27.19 17.57 34.59
C SER A 97 -25.67 17.52 34.46
N LEU A 98 -24.94 18.36 35.20
CA LEU A 98 -23.47 18.39 35.16
C LEU A 98 -22.85 17.05 35.61
N LYS A 99 -23.39 16.45 36.68
CA LYS A 99 -22.95 15.12 37.16
C LYS A 99 -23.21 14.01 36.14
N SER A 100 -24.30 14.10 35.38
CA SER A 100 -24.56 13.15 34.29
C SER A 100 -23.52 13.29 33.19
N THR A 101 -23.32 14.52 32.69
CA THR A 101 -22.33 14.79 31.64
C THR A 101 -20.92 14.39 32.06
N LEU A 102 -20.54 14.64 33.32
CA LEU A 102 -19.24 14.22 33.87
C LEU A 102 -19.06 12.70 33.81
N ARG A 103 -20.06 11.93 34.24
CA ARG A 103 -20.01 10.46 34.22
C ARG A 103 -19.98 9.89 32.81
N ASP A 104 -20.68 10.53 31.88
CA ASP A 104 -20.65 10.14 30.47
C ASP A 104 -19.27 10.42 29.86
N LEU A 105 -18.67 11.57 30.18
CA LEU A 105 -17.31 11.93 29.75
C LEU A 105 -16.27 10.94 30.29
N GLU A 106 -16.31 10.62 31.59
CA GLU A 106 -15.41 9.63 32.20
C GLU A 106 -15.53 8.27 31.49
N ARG A 107 -16.74 7.82 31.20
CA ARG A 107 -16.98 6.57 30.47
C ARG A 107 -16.41 6.60 29.06
N GLU A 108 -16.61 7.69 28.33
CA GLU A 108 -16.07 7.84 26.98
C GLU A 108 -14.54 7.93 26.99
N MET A 109 -13.95 8.60 27.97
CA MET A 109 -12.49 8.63 28.15
C MET A 109 -11.92 7.24 28.45
N SER A 110 -12.53 6.49 29.38
CA SER A 110 -12.12 5.11 29.66
C SER A 110 -12.25 4.21 28.43
N LYS A 111 -13.31 4.39 27.62
CA LYS A 111 -13.43 3.68 26.34
C LYS A 111 -12.28 4.02 25.41
N ILE A 112 -11.90 5.29 25.27
CA ILE A 112 -10.79 5.71 24.41
C ILE A 112 -9.47 5.09 24.90
N GLU A 113 -9.19 5.13 26.20
CA GLU A 113 -7.99 4.53 26.80
C GLU A 113 -7.91 3.01 26.58
N GLN A 114 -9.06 2.34 26.59
CA GLN A 114 -9.17 0.90 26.38
C GLN A 114 -9.40 0.50 24.92
N THR A 115 -9.55 1.47 24.00
CA THR A 115 -9.84 1.16 22.60
C THR A 115 -8.59 0.57 21.94
N SER A 116 -8.64 -0.73 21.66
CA SER A 116 -7.88 -1.30 20.55
C SER A 116 -8.71 -1.16 19.29
N PHE A 117 -8.16 -0.54 18.24
CA PHE A 117 -8.86 -0.44 16.97
C PHE A 117 -8.91 -1.82 16.32
N GLN A 118 -10.11 -2.28 15.96
CA GLN A 118 -10.26 -3.47 15.14
C GLN A 118 -9.90 -3.09 13.70
N ILE A 119 -8.73 -3.54 13.25
CA ILE A 119 -8.25 -3.36 11.87
C ILE A 119 -8.43 -4.68 11.14
N GLU A 120 -9.27 -4.70 10.10
CA GLU A 120 -9.38 -5.82 9.18
C GLU A 120 -8.41 -5.60 8.01
N ILE A 121 -7.47 -6.53 7.81
CA ILE A 121 -6.51 -6.48 6.71
C ILE A 121 -6.76 -7.69 5.81
N LYS A 122 -7.04 -7.43 4.53
CA LYS A 122 -7.16 -8.48 3.50
C LYS A 122 -5.80 -8.75 2.87
N SER A 123 -5.60 -9.98 2.41
CA SER A 123 -4.35 -10.36 1.74
C SER A 123 -4.19 -9.62 0.41
N LEU A 124 -2.94 -9.23 0.11
CA LEU A 124 -2.56 -8.75 -1.22
C LEU A 124 -2.28 -9.95 -2.11
N VAL A 125 -3.07 -10.11 -3.17
CA VAL A 125 -2.89 -11.19 -4.16
C VAL A 125 -2.18 -10.62 -5.39
N ILE A 126 -1.06 -11.23 -5.76
CA ILE A 126 -0.34 -10.95 -7.00
C ILE A 126 -0.74 -12.03 -7.99
N ASP A 127 -1.39 -11.63 -9.07
CA ASP A 127 -1.82 -12.52 -10.14
C ASP A 127 -0.63 -12.84 -11.08
N ASP A 128 -0.48 -14.11 -11.47
CA ASP A 128 0.60 -14.55 -12.36
C ASP A 128 0.52 -13.87 -13.74
N SER A 129 -0.67 -13.42 -14.16
CA SER A 129 -0.87 -12.68 -15.40
C SER A 129 -0.37 -11.24 -15.34
N LEU A 130 0.14 -10.76 -14.20
CA LEU A 130 0.66 -9.38 -14.07
C LEU A 130 1.94 -9.15 -14.86
N ILE A 131 2.74 -10.20 -15.10
CA ILE A 131 3.99 -10.13 -15.84
C ILE A 131 3.98 -11.21 -16.90
N HIS A 132 3.89 -10.78 -18.16
CA HIS A 132 4.04 -11.68 -19.29
C HIS A 132 5.46 -11.61 -19.84
N ILE A 133 6.09 -12.78 -19.98
CA ILE A 133 7.37 -12.94 -20.67
C ILE A 133 7.11 -13.78 -21.92
N GLU A 134 7.35 -13.21 -23.10
CA GLU A 134 7.27 -13.92 -24.39
C GLU A 134 8.50 -13.63 -25.22
N ASP A 135 8.83 -14.57 -26.10
CA ASP A 135 9.77 -14.32 -27.18
C ASP A 135 9.07 -13.48 -28.26
N SER A 136 9.69 -12.37 -28.64
CA SER A 136 9.10 -11.39 -29.55
C SER A 136 9.08 -11.89 -31.01
N ASP A 137 9.79 -12.97 -31.33
CA ASP A 137 10.08 -13.37 -32.72
C ASP A 137 9.32 -14.62 -33.24
N ILE A 138 8.35 -15.17 -32.50
CA ILE A 138 7.65 -16.41 -32.92
C ILE A 138 6.83 -16.25 -34.23
N ASN A 139 6.50 -15.04 -34.68
CA ASN A 139 5.64 -14.82 -35.85
C ASN A 139 6.36 -14.54 -37.19
N ARG A 140 7.67 -14.80 -37.32
CA ARG A 140 8.42 -14.44 -38.54
C ARG A 140 8.68 -15.57 -39.55
N PHE A 141 8.27 -16.81 -39.30
CA PHE A 141 8.55 -17.95 -40.18
C PHE A 141 7.33 -18.67 -40.77
N ASP A 142 6.11 -18.18 -40.55
CA ASP A 142 4.90 -18.68 -41.23
C ASP A 142 4.46 -17.72 -42.33
N LEU A 143 5.19 -17.66 -43.47
CA LEU A 143 4.73 -17.12 -44.76
C LEU A 143 5.56 -17.68 -45.92
#